data_AF-A0A1V0QWX7-F1
#
_entry.id   AF-A0A1V0QWX7-F1
#
_cell.length_a   1.000
_cell.length_b   1.000
_cell.length_c   1.000
_cell.angle_alpha   90.00
_cell.angle_beta   90.00
_cell.angle_gamma   90.00
#
_symmetry.space_group_name_H-M   'P 1'
#
loop_
_entity.id
_entity.type
_entity.pdbx_description
1 polymer ?
#
loop_
_entity_poly.entity_id
_entity_poly.type
_entity_poly.pdbx_seq_one_letter_code
_entity_poly.pdbx_strand_id
1 'polypeptide(L)'
;MGDAVPGLAAAALARVRDGARLGVLADDGPGLPAADRALLVLGAEADLPWADGARYLGRDAGLLVPTTARPAPAAPLWRRALGAAEGQLCVLIPGRALVADPPAPVTSPDALDAFTRPEGADPAPRGSAAPGWSAGR
;
A
#
# COMPACT_ATOMS: atom_id res chain seq x y z
N MET A 1 4.73 0.64 -12.14
CA MET A 1 4.58 0.57 -10.67
C MET A 1 3.13 0.32 -10.25
N GLY A 2 2.22 -0.04 -11.17
CA GLY A 2 0.77 -0.16 -10.89
C GLY A 2 0.31 -1.49 -10.29
N ASP A 3 1.00 -2.61 -10.56
CA ASP A 3 0.52 -3.95 -10.12
C ASP A 3 1.11 -4.42 -8.78
N ALA A 4 2.08 -3.69 -8.23
CA ALA A 4 2.75 -4.07 -6.99
C ALA A 4 1.82 -3.95 -5.76
N VAL A 5 0.89 -2.98 -5.77
CA VAL A 5 -0.04 -2.76 -4.64
C VAL A 5 -1.03 -3.92 -4.51
N PRO A 6 -1.75 -4.35 -5.57
CA PRO A 6 -2.63 -5.52 -5.48
C PRO A 6 -1.89 -6.81 -5.10
N GLY A 7 -0.70 -7.04 -5.68
CA GLY A 7 0.12 -8.22 -5.35
C GLY A 7 0.57 -8.23 -3.88
N LEU A 8 1.02 -7.08 -3.37
CA LEU A 8 1.41 -6.92 -1.97
C LEU A 8 0.21 -7.07 -1.03
N ALA A 9 -0.95 -6.50 -1.38
CA ALA A 9 -2.18 -6.63 -0.60
C ALA A 9 -2.64 -8.10 -0.50
N ALA A 10 -2.61 -8.83 -1.61
CA ALA A 10 -2.95 -10.26 -1.63
C ALA A 10 -1.98 -11.10 -0.79
N ALA A 11 -0.68 -10.81 -0.85
CA ALA A 11 0.32 -11.48 -0.03
C ALA A 11 0.17 -11.15 1.46
N ALA A 12 -0.11 -9.89 1.81
CA ALA A 12 -0.41 -9.50 3.19
C ALA A 12 -1.66 -10.20 3.72
N LEU A 13 -2.70 -10.32 2.89
CA LEU A 13 -3.94 -10.99 3.23
C LEU A 13 -3.72 -12.48 3.55
N ALA A 14 -2.88 -13.17 2.76
CA ALA A 14 -2.49 -14.55 3.04
C ALA A 14 -1.83 -14.66 4.42
N ARG A 15 -0.91 -13.75 4.76
CA ARG A 15 -0.24 -13.76 6.07
C ARG A 15 -1.20 -13.51 7.23
N VAL A 16 -2.12 -12.55 7.11
CA VAL A 16 -3.14 -12.29 8.13
C VAL A 16 -4.02 -13.53 8.34
N ARG A 17 -4.39 -14.24 7.26
CA ARG A 17 -5.14 -15.50 7.34
C ARG A 17 -4.36 -16.61 8.05
N ASP A 18 -3.04 -16.62 7.92
CA ASP A 18 -2.14 -17.53 8.63
C ASP A 18 -1.87 -17.11 10.10
N GLY A 19 -2.51 -16.01 10.56
CA GLY A 19 -2.43 -15.53 11.95
C GLY A 19 -1.40 -14.41 12.18
N ALA A 20 -0.76 -13.90 11.12
CA ALA A 20 0.16 -12.77 11.24
C ALA A 20 -0.55 -11.50 11.72
N ARG A 21 0.16 -10.69 12.49
CA ARG A 21 -0.32 -9.37 12.95
C ARG A 21 0.40 -8.28 12.17
N LEU A 22 -0.26 -7.73 11.15
CA LEU A 22 0.35 -6.77 10.22
C LEU A 22 -0.29 -5.39 10.35
N GLY A 23 0.49 -4.33 10.54
CA GLY A 23 0.00 -2.96 10.37
C GLY A 23 0.02 -2.55 8.90
N VAL A 24 -1.02 -1.88 8.43
CA VAL A 24 -1.14 -1.46 7.02
C VAL A 24 -1.46 0.02 6.96
N LEU A 25 -0.75 0.74 6.09
CA LEU A 25 -0.95 2.16 5.82
C LEU A 25 -0.95 2.40 4.31
N ALA A 26 -1.99 3.07 3.82
CA ALA A 26 -2.06 3.52 2.44
C ALA A 26 -1.60 4.99 2.34
N ASP A 27 -0.80 5.28 1.32
CA ASP A 27 -0.57 6.64 0.85
C ASP A 27 -1.44 6.83 -0.40
N ASP A 28 -2.70 7.19 -0.18
CA ASP A 28 -3.76 7.34 -1.18
C ASP A 28 -4.39 8.73 -1.15
N GLY A 29 -3.61 9.75 -0.77
CA GLY A 29 -4.06 11.12 -0.61
C GLY A 29 -4.96 11.62 -1.76
N PRO A 30 -5.96 12.46 -1.48
CA PRO A 30 -6.99 12.82 -2.45
C PRO A 30 -6.36 13.41 -3.72
N GLY A 31 -6.68 12.79 -4.88
CA GLY A 31 -6.17 13.20 -6.19
C GLY A 31 -4.86 12.54 -6.64
N LEU A 32 -4.26 11.65 -5.83
CA LEU A 32 -3.12 10.85 -6.27
C LEU A 32 -3.53 9.86 -7.38
N PRO A 33 -2.84 9.86 -8.53
CA PRO A 33 -3.03 8.83 -9.55
C PRO A 33 -2.84 7.43 -8.96
N ALA A 34 -3.59 6.44 -9.45
CA ALA A 34 -3.48 5.05 -8.99
C ALA A 34 -2.03 4.52 -9.05
N ALA A 35 -1.30 4.87 -10.11
CA ALA A 35 0.11 4.49 -10.32
C ALA A 35 1.08 5.04 -9.27
N ASP A 36 0.63 6.04 -8.52
CA ASP A 36 1.37 6.77 -7.52
C ASP A 36 0.93 6.42 -6.10
N ARG A 37 -0.09 5.58 -5.92
CA ARG A 37 -0.48 5.09 -4.59
C ARG A 37 0.59 4.15 -4.05
N ALA A 38 0.81 4.19 -2.75
CA ALA A 38 1.69 3.25 -2.08
C ALA A 38 0.96 2.51 -0.95
N LEU A 39 1.30 1.24 -0.78
CA LEU A 39 0.86 0.42 0.34
C LEU A 39 2.08 0.09 1.20
N LEU A 40 2.05 0.50 2.46
CA LEU A 40 3.04 0.14 3.45
C LEU A 40 2.49 -0.98 4.33
N VAL A 41 3.25 -2.08 4.43
CA VAL A 41 2.96 -3.19 5.33
C VAL A 41 4.07 -3.28 6.38
N LEU A 42 3.67 -3.32 7.65
CA LEU A 42 4.54 -3.38 8.81
C LEU A 42 4.21 -4.64 9.62
N GLY A 43 5.20 -5.25 10.24
CA GLY A 43 5.03 -6.46 11.02
C GLY A 43 6.35 -6.99 11.54
N ALA A 44 6.31 -8.13 12.24
CA ALA A 44 7.52 -8.89 12.52
C ALA A 44 8.14 -9.39 11.21
N GLU A 45 9.46 -9.49 11.14
CA GLU A 45 10.18 -9.86 9.92
C GLU A 45 9.68 -11.18 9.31
N ALA A 46 9.42 -12.19 10.15
CA ALA A 46 8.90 -13.49 9.74
C ALA A 46 7.48 -13.43 9.15
N ASP A 47 6.71 -12.40 9.52
CA ASP A 47 5.32 -12.21 9.12
C ASP A 47 5.19 -11.38 7.84
N LEU A 48 6.26 -10.66 7.43
CA LEU A 48 6.20 -9.75 6.30
C LEU A 48 5.95 -10.49 4.98
N PRO A 49 5.03 -10.01 4.13
CA PRO A 49 4.75 -10.60 2.83
C PRO A 49 5.90 -10.36 1.84
N TRP A 50 6.15 -11.38 1.01
CA TRP A 50 7.03 -11.24 -0.15
C TRP A 50 6.16 -11.06 -1.40
N ALA A 51 6.46 -10.03 -2.20
CA ALA A 51 5.69 -9.73 -3.40
C ALA A 51 6.59 -9.07 -4.44
N ASP A 52 6.38 -9.42 -5.72
CA ASP A 52 7.13 -8.83 -6.81
C ASP A 52 6.85 -7.33 -6.95
N GLY A 53 7.91 -6.57 -7.19
CA GLY A 53 7.83 -5.11 -7.28
C GLY A 53 7.67 -4.39 -5.93
N ALA A 54 7.56 -5.11 -4.81
CA ALA A 54 7.62 -4.51 -3.48
C ALA A 54 9.04 -4.01 -3.17
N ARG A 55 9.10 -2.91 -2.41
CA ARG A 55 10.37 -2.37 -1.89
C ARG A 55 10.45 -2.68 -0.41
N TYR A 56 11.50 -3.38 -0.01
CA TYR A 56 11.74 -3.72 1.38
C TYR A 56 12.46 -2.57 2.08
N LEU A 57 11.94 -2.21 3.25
CA LEU A 57 12.44 -1.09 4.03
C LEU A 57 13.15 -1.62 5.28
N GLY A 58 14.31 -1.06 5.57
CA GLY A 58 15.03 -1.24 6.82
C GLY A 58 14.71 -0.09 7.78
N ARG A 59 14.87 -0.34 9.07
CA ARG A 59 14.73 0.70 10.10
C ARG A 59 16.11 1.25 10.48
N ASP A 60 16.27 2.56 10.36
CA ASP A 60 17.45 3.31 10.78
C ASP A 60 17.04 4.46 11.71
N ALA A 61 17.39 4.37 13.00
CA ALA A 61 17.05 5.39 14.02
C ALA A 61 15.58 5.89 13.99
N GLY A 62 14.63 4.98 13.75
CA GLY A 62 13.19 5.29 13.66
C GLY A 62 12.72 5.84 12.31
N LEU A 63 13.58 5.88 11.29
CA LEU A 63 13.26 6.14 9.90
C LEU A 63 13.19 4.83 9.13
N LEU A 64 12.14 4.62 8.35
CA LEU A 64 12.08 3.52 7.39
C LEU A 64 12.67 3.99 6.06
N VAL A 65 13.68 3.28 5.58
CA VAL A 65 14.41 3.61 4.33
C VAL A 65 14.56 2.36 3.48
N PRO A 66 14.64 2.47 2.14
CA PRO A 66 14.87 1.31 1.29
C PRO A 66 16.17 0.62 1.70
N THR A 67 16.16 -0.70 1.85
CA THR A 67 17.37 -1.46 2.25
C THR A 67 18.51 -1.36 1.23
N THR A 68 18.18 -0.96 0.00
CA THR A 68 19.12 -0.76 -1.11
C THR A 68 19.62 0.69 -1.22
N ALA A 69 19.20 1.59 -0.34
CA ALA A 69 19.58 3.00 -0.36
C ALA A 69 20.02 3.48 1.03
N ARG A 70 21.02 4.36 1.07
CA ARG A 70 21.42 5.08 2.29
C ARG A 70 21.15 6.58 2.10
N PRO A 71 19.92 7.06 2.39
CA PRO A 71 19.60 8.45 2.17
C PRO A 71 20.42 9.35 3.12
N ALA A 72 21.09 10.34 2.54
CA ALA A 72 21.68 11.45 3.29
C ALA A 72 20.65 12.60 3.36
N PRO A 73 20.62 13.42 4.42
CA PRO A 73 21.43 13.35 5.64
C PRO A 73 21.05 12.18 6.58
N ALA A 74 21.71 12.07 7.74
CA ALA A 74 21.45 11.02 8.72
C ALA A 74 19.97 10.97 9.18
N ALA A 75 19.47 9.78 9.50
CA ALA A 75 18.06 9.54 9.82
C ALA A 75 17.42 10.48 10.87
N PRO A 76 18.11 10.87 11.97
CA PRO A 76 17.55 11.83 12.92
C PRO A 76 17.28 13.22 12.32
N LEU A 77 18.07 13.65 11.33
CA LEU A 77 17.88 14.93 10.65
C LEU A 77 16.67 14.89 9.73
N TRP A 78 16.45 13.77 9.02
CA TRP A 78 15.22 13.57 8.23
C TRP A 78 13.97 13.63 9.09
N ARG A 79 13.95 12.91 10.22
CA ARG A 79 12.80 12.93 11.14
C ARG A 79 12.48 14.34 11.63
N ARG A 80 13.50 15.13 11.98
CA ARG A 80 13.32 16.53 12.39
C ARG A 80 12.83 17.41 11.24
N ALA A 81 13.42 17.27 10.05
CA ALA A 81 13.04 18.05 8.87
C ALA A 81 11.59 17.80 8.45
N LEU A 82 11.11 16.57 8.62
CA LEU A 82 9.74 16.16 8.32
C LEU A 82 8.75 16.45 9.46
N GLY A 83 9.22 16.99 10.59
CA GLY A 83 8.37 17.32 11.74
C GLY A 83 7.76 16.09 12.44
N ALA A 84 8.38 14.91 12.31
CA ALA A 84 7.86 13.68 12.91
C ALA A 84 7.99 13.72 14.44
N ALA A 85 6.85 13.59 15.13
CA ALA A 85 6.82 13.50 16.58
C ALA A 85 7.40 12.16 17.08
N GLU A 86 7.66 12.08 18.39
CA GLU A 86 8.05 10.82 19.02
C GLU A 86 6.92 9.78 18.87
N GLY A 87 7.30 8.54 18.55
CA GLY A 87 6.33 7.47 18.27
C GLY A 87 5.75 7.47 16.85
N GLN A 88 5.86 8.56 16.09
CA GLN A 88 5.40 8.59 14.71
C GLN A 88 6.32 7.83 13.77
N LEU A 89 5.68 7.15 12.83
CA LEU A 89 6.32 6.50 11.70
C LEU A 89 6.83 7.57 10.74
N CYS A 90 8.07 7.42 10.29
CA CYS A 90 8.65 8.26 9.26
C CYS A 90 9.24 7.35 8.18
N VAL A 91 8.83 7.55 6.93
CA VAL A 91 9.22 6.69 5.80
C VAL A 91 9.77 7.54 4.68
N LEU A 92 10.91 7.13 4.14
CA LEU A 92 11.42 7.64 2.89
C LEU A 92 11.24 6.60 1.80
N ILE A 93 10.58 7.01 0.72
CA ILE A 93 10.54 6.27 -0.54
C ILE A 93 11.08 7.18 -1.63
N PRO A 94 11.62 6.64 -2.74
CA PRO A 94 12.09 7.46 -3.85
C PRO A 94 11.06 8.51 -4.27
N GLY A 95 11.45 9.79 -4.13
CA GLY A 95 10.64 10.95 -4.48
C GLY A 95 9.63 11.43 -3.43
N ARG A 96 9.46 10.73 -2.30
CA ARG A 96 8.45 11.10 -1.28
C ARG A 96 8.86 10.76 0.15
N ALA A 97 8.25 11.46 1.09
CA ALA A 97 8.33 11.15 2.50
C ALA A 97 6.92 11.06 3.08
N LEU A 98 6.73 10.11 3.99
CA LEU A 98 5.47 9.91 4.69
C LEU A 98 5.72 10.02 6.20
N VAL A 99 4.90 10.79 6.88
CA VAL A 99 4.83 10.84 8.35
C VAL A 99 3.41 10.51 8.75
N ALA A 100 3.26 9.50 9.60
CA ALA A 100 1.96 9.03 10.04
C ALA A 100 2.07 8.41 11.43
N ASP A 101 0.92 8.28 12.10
CA ASP A 101 0.85 7.45 13.29
C ASP A 101 1.01 5.97 12.90
N PRO A 102 1.66 5.14 13.74
CA PRO A 102 1.80 3.72 13.46
C PRO A 102 0.41 3.07 13.29
N PRO A 103 0.14 2.36 12.19
CA PRO A 103 -1.15 1.74 11.99
C PRO A 103 -1.37 0.65 13.05
N ALA A 104 -2.60 0.55 13.54
CA ALA A 104 -3.00 -0.58 14.37
C ALA A 104 -2.83 -1.90 13.59
N PRO A 105 -2.45 -3.01 14.25
CA PRO A 105 -2.37 -4.30 13.58
C PRO A 105 -3.72 -4.69 12.98
N VAL A 106 -3.74 -4.92 11.68
CA VAL A 106 -4.82 -5.58 10.95
C VAL A 106 -4.91 -7.00 11.48
N THR A 107 -6.04 -7.29 12.11
CA THR A 107 -6.43 -8.62 12.57
C THR A 107 -7.61 -9.17 11.76
N SER A 108 -8.20 -8.37 10.87
CA SER A 108 -9.32 -8.75 10.02
C SER A 108 -8.93 -8.72 8.54
N PRO A 109 -9.16 -9.81 7.78
CA PRO A 109 -8.92 -9.90 6.33
C PRO A 109 -9.58 -8.77 5.52
N ASP A 110 -10.80 -8.36 5.92
CA ASP A 110 -11.64 -7.41 5.17
C ASP A 110 -10.99 -6.02 5.01
N ALA A 111 -10.05 -5.66 5.91
CA ALA A 111 -9.34 -4.40 5.85
C ALA A 111 -8.43 -4.26 4.61
N LEU A 112 -8.06 -5.39 3.97
CA LEU A 112 -7.20 -5.41 2.79
C LEU A 112 -7.97 -5.50 1.46
N ASP A 113 -9.28 -5.79 1.50
CA ASP A 113 -10.10 -6.03 0.30
C ASP A 113 -10.18 -4.81 -0.63
N ALA A 114 -10.05 -3.60 -0.08
CA ALA A 114 -10.01 -2.37 -0.88
C ALA A 114 -8.79 -2.29 -1.81
N PHE A 115 -7.68 -2.97 -1.45
CA PHE A 115 -6.40 -2.90 -2.18
C PHE A 115 -6.16 -4.10 -3.09
N THR A 116 -6.92 -5.18 -2.92
CA THR A 116 -6.82 -6.38 -3.78
C THR A 116 -7.64 -6.26 -5.06
N ARG A 117 -8.63 -5.36 -5.09
CA ARG A 117 -9.45 -5.13 -6.28
C ARG A 117 -8.69 -4.25 -7.29
N PRO A 118 -8.47 -4.70 -8.54
CA PRO A 118 -7.97 -3.81 -9.57
C PRO A 118 -8.98 -2.67 -9.79
N GLU A 119 -8.51 -1.42 -9.75
CA GLU A 119 -9.31 -0.28 -10.20
C GLU A 119 -9.63 -0.48 -11.68
N GLY A 120 -10.87 -0.89 -11.97
CA GLY A 120 -11.30 -1.28 -13.32
C GLY A 120 -12.33 -2.41 -13.40
N ALA A 121 -12.73 -3.03 -12.29
CA ALA A 121 -13.99 -3.79 -12.27
C ALA A 121 -15.18 -2.82 -12.23
N ASP A 122 -15.41 -2.11 -13.34
CA ASP A 122 -16.70 -1.49 -13.62
C ASP A 122 -17.76 -2.60 -13.50
N PRO A 123 -18.82 -2.45 -12.67
CA PRO A 123 -19.93 -3.38 -12.74
C PRO A 123 -20.50 -3.28 -14.15
N ALA A 124 -20.20 -4.29 -14.98
CA ALA A 124 -20.68 -4.39 -16.35
C ALA A 124 -22.14 -3.91 -16.39
N PRO A 125 -22.49 -2.90 -17.22
CA PRO A 125 -23.85 -2.39 -17.25
C PRO A 125 -24.75 -3.58 -17.56
N ARG A 126 -25.64 -3.92 -16.61
CA ARG A 126 -26.67 -4.95 -16.83
C ARG A 126 -27.35 -4.60 -18.14
N GLY A 127 -27.24 -5.53 -19.09
CA GLY A 127 -27.47 -5.29 -20.51
C GLY A 127 -28.64 -4.35 -20.77
N SER A 128 -28.33 -3.22 -21.40
CA SER A 128 -29.31 -2.50 -22.20
C SER A 128 -29.70 -3.46 -23.33
N ALA A 129 -30.90 -4.03 -23.22
CA ALA A 129 -31.52 -4.77 -24.31
C ALA A 129 -31.60 -3.82 -25.51
N ALA A 130 -30.83 -4.10 -26.56
CA ALA A 130 -30.93 -3.38 -27.81
C ALA A 130 -32.34 -3.53 -28.41
N PRO A 131 -32.91 -2.48 -29.01
CA PRO A 131 -34.19 -2.57 -29.70
C PRO A 131 -34.03 -3.39 -30.98
N GLY A 132 -34.79 -4.49 -31.08
CA GLY A 132 -34.90 -5.28 -32.30
C GLY A 132 -35.57 -4.46 -33.40
N TRP A 133 -34.79 -4.05 -34.39
CA TRP A 133 -35.30 -3.61 -35.68
C TRP A 133 -35.34 -4.84 -36.59
N SER A 134 -36.52 -5.15 -37.11
CA SER A 134 -36.71 -6.12 -38.20
C SER A 134 -37.28 -5.37 -39.39
N ALA A 135 -36.47 -5.25 -40.44
CA ALA A 135 -36.87 -4.79 -41.75
C ALA A 135 -37.39 -5.98 -42.59
N GLY A 136 -38.55 -5.78 -43.22
CA GLY A 136 -38.87 -6.28 -44.57
C GLY A 136 -39.04 -7.78 -44.81
N ARG A 137 -40.29 -8.19 -45.03
CA ARG A 137 -40.74 -8.59 -46.38
C ARG A 137 -42.25 -8.46 -46.52
#